data_AF-A0A2V5PIS5-F1
#
_entry.id   AF-A0A2V5PIS5-F1
#
_cell.length_a   1.000
_cell.length_b   1.000
_cell.length_c   1.000
_cell.angle_alpha   90.00
_cell.angle_beta   90.00
_cell.angle_gamma   90.00
#
_symmetry.space_group_name_H-M   'P 1'
#
loop_
_entity.id
_entity.type
_entity.pdbx_description
1 polymer ?
#
loop_
_entity_poly.entity_id
_entity_poly.type
_entity_poly.pdbx_seq_one_letter_code
_entity_poly.pdbx_strand_id
1 'polypeptide(L)'
;MGDPRNIAHAKKVTQEKHHKAKHAQKAGASQPVKKPQIEETKSAATEQSTESKPEAEKSVQPPDSTQLEKSLAVLSKLKELEFHSRANIEKLAELSLTIEEELKQKAFAEPIGALYSAQDAFQSKIVKLIEDYEAECTRLKPAG
;
A
#
# COMPACT_ATOMS: atom_id res chain seq x y z
N MET A 1 -21.58 14.79 48.99
CA MET A 1 -20.57 15.63 48.31
C MET A 1 -19.95 14.79 47.20
N GLY A 2 -20.32 15.08 45.94
CA GLY A 2 -19.80 14.36 44.76
C GLY A 2 -18.46 14.93 44.31
N ASP A 3 -17.60 14.07 43.78
CA ASP A 3 -16.24 14.39 43.32
C ASP A 3 -16.27 15.39 42.14
N PRO A 4 -15.58 16.55 42.23
CA PRO A 4 -15.58 17.60 41.21
C PRO A 4 -14.79 17.25 39.93
N ARG A 5 -14.27 16.02 39.80
CA ARG A 5 -13.47 15.59 38.64
C ARG A 5 -14.29 15.06 37.46
N ASN A 6 -15.61 15.27 37.44
CA ASN A 6 -16.42 14.90 36.30
C ASN A 6 -16.50 16.07 35.28
N ILE A 7 -16.45 15.67 34.00
CA ILE A 7 -17.01 16.38 32.84
C ILE A 7 -16.22 17.57 32.26
N ALA A 8 -15.09 17.33 31.58
CA ALA A 8 -14.55 18.39 30.69
C ALA A 8 -13.68 17.94 29.50
N HIS A 9 -13.84 16.74 28.92
CA HIS A 9 -13.14 16.41 27.67
C HIS A 9 -14.01 15.72 26.62
N ALA A 10 -15.13 16.35 26.26
CA ALA A 10 -15.77 16.12 24.96
C ALA A 10 -15.23 17.12 23.93
N LYS A 11 -13.92 17.06 23.62
CA LYS A 11 -13.35 17.83 22.50
C LYS A 11 -13.61 17.07 21.19
N LYS A 12 -14.81 17.26 20.61
CA LYS A 12 -15.01 16.98 19.18
C LYS A 12 -14.36 18.11 18.39
N VAL A 13 -13.20 17.84 17.79
CA VAL A 13 -12.65 18.67 16.71
C VAL A 13 -13.14 18.07 15.41
N THR A 14 -14.05 18.78 14.75
CA THR A 14 -14.42 18.50 13.36
C THR A 14 -14.14 19.78 12.60
N GLN A 15 -13.02 19.81 11.87
CA GLN A 15 -12.78 20.81 10.84
C GLN A 15 -13.02 20.14 9.50
N GLU A 16 -14.23 20.28 8.97
CA GLU A 16 -14.51 20.00 7.57
C GLU A 16 -14.53 21.34 6.83
N LYS A 17 -13.44 21.64 6.13
CA LYS A 17 -13.34 22.80 5.23
C LYS A 17 -14.08 22.49 3.93
N HIS A 18 -15.22 23.13 3.70
CA HIS A 18 -15.86 23.20 2.38
C HIS A 18 -15.63 24.55 1.72
N HIS A 19 -14.78 24.57 0.69
CA HIS A 19 -14.68 25.69 -0.24
C HIS A 19 -15.28 25.27 -1.61
N LYS A 20 -16.57 25.59 -1.74
CA LYS A 20 -17.32 26.14 -2.88
C LYS A 20 -16.66 26.18 -4.29
N ALA A 21 -17.33 25.57 -5.27
CA ALA A 21 -17.68 26.16 -6.57
C ALA A 21 -18.77 25.29 -7.25
N LYS A 22 -20.03 25.74 -7.29
CA LYS A 22 -20.72 26.51 -8.35
C LYS A 22 -21.21 25.66 -9.55
N HIS A 23 -22.53 25.44 -9.54
CA HIS A 23 -23.50 25.52 -10.65
C HIS A 23 -23.27 24.76 -11.98
N ALA A 24 -24.14 23.76 -12.19
CA ALA A 24 -25.00 23.50 -13.36
C ALA A 24 -24.40 23.48 -14.79
N GLN A 25 -24.55 22.34 -15.50
CA GLN A 25 -25.61 22.11 -16.51
C GLN A 25 -25.40 20.81 -17.32
N LYS A 26 -26.52 20.10 -17.51
CA LYS A 26 -26.98 19.31 -18.67
C LYS A 26 -26.05 18.37 -19.47
N ALA A 27 -26.61 17.17 -19.67
CA ALA A 27 -26.25 16.15 -20.65
C ALA A 27 -26.09 16.69 -22.09
N GLY A 28 -25.13 16.13 -22.82
CA GLY A 28 -24.96 16.30 -24.26
C GLY A 28 -23.62 15.74 -24.74
N ALA A 29 -23.67 14.81 -25.67
CA ALA A 29 -22.55 14.02 -26.19
C ALA A 29 -21.50 14.81 -27.00
N SER A 30 -20.30 14.21 -27.14
CA SER A 30 -19.45 14.09 -28.37
C SER A 30 -17.97 14.45 -28.15
N GLN A 31 -17.10 13.47 -28.41
CA GLN A 31 -15.67 13.62 -28.76
C GLN A 31 -15.52 14.26 -30.17
N PRO A 32 -14.39 14.90 -30.60
CA PRO A 32 -13.07 14.23 -30.81
C PRO A 32 -11.75 15.07 -30.71
N VAL A 33 -10.67 14.36 -30.37
CA VAL A 33 -9.25 14.36 -30.84
C VAL A 33 -8.62 15.62 -31.50
N LYS A 34 -7.47 16.11 -30.96
CA LYS A 34 -6.13 16.26 -31.64
C LYS A 34 -5.06 16.91 -30.72
N LYS A 35 -3.80 16.47 -30.87
CA LYS A 35 -2.58 16.78 -30.08
C LYS A 35 -1.85 18.09 -30.54
N PRO A 36 -0.60 18.39 -30.13
CA PRO A 36 -0.20 19.51 -29.27
C PRO A 36 0.58 20.62 -30.03
N GLN A 37 0.75 21.79 -29.42
CA GLN A 37 1.61 22.85 -29.98
C GLN A 37 2.71 23.22 -28.97
N ILE A 38 3.96 23.03 -29.41
CA ILE A 38 5.21 23.49 -28.83
C ILE A 38 5.65 24.67 -29.71
N GLU A 39 6.00 25.81 -29.12
CA GLU A 39 6.86 26.85 -29.67
C GLU A 39 7.28 27.75 -28.48
N GLU A 40 8.47 27.55 -27.92
CA GLU A 40 9.70 28.32 -28.23
C GLU A 40 9.49 29.84 -28.37
N THR A 41 9.92 30.60 -27.37
CA THR A 41 10.57 31.89 -27.63
C THR A 41 11.61 32.22 -26.55
N LYS A 42 12.86 32.11 -27.00
CA LYS A 42 14.11 32.54 -26.39
C LYS A 42 14.17 34.08 -26.32
N SER A 43 14.61 34.63 -25.18
CA SER A 43 15.36 35.89 -25.13
C SER A 43 16.21 35.95 -23.85
N ALA A 44 17.46 36.35 -24.04
CA ALA A 44 18.55 36.34 -23.08
C ALA A 44 18.78 37.73 -22.47
N ALA A 45 19.29 37.79 -21.22
CA ALA A 45 20.22 38.82 -20.73
C ALA A 45 20.77 38.49 -19.32
N THR A 46 22.03 38.05 -19.29
CA THR A 46 23.17 38.56 -18.51
C THR A 46 23.07 38.80 -16.98
N GLU A 47 23.77 37.93 -16.24
CA GLU A 47 24.70 38.11 -15.10
C GLU A 47 24.35 39.05 -13.92
N GLN A 48 24.37 38.52 -12.69
CA GLN A 48 25.43 38.83 -11.69
C GLN A 48 25.20 38.09 -10.35
N SER A 49 26.19 37.24 -10.03
CA SER A 49 26.71 36.84 -8.70
C SER A 49 25.86 37.02 -7.44
N THR A 50 25.50 35.90 -6.80
CA THR A 50 25.74 35.70 -5.36
C THR A 50 26.12 34.26 -5.09
N GLU A 51 27.34 34.12 -4.55
CA GLU A 51 27.84 32.98 -3.80
C GLU A 51 26.77 32.39 -2.88
N SER A 52 26.47 31.09 -3.04
CA SER A 52 25.81 30.26 -2.02
C SER A 52 26.13 28.79 -2.29
N LYS A 53 27.30 28.35 -1.84
CA LYS A 53 27.52 26.97 -1.39
C LYS A 53 27.42 27.06 0.15
N PRO A 54 26.61 26.23 0.83
CA PRO A 54 26.96 24.81 0.97
C PRO A 54 25.78 23.83 0.96
N GLU A 55 26.15 22.55 0.89
CA GLU A 55 25.33 21.40 1.29
C GLU A 55 24.08 21.09 0.48
N ALA A 56 24.31 20.52 -0.70
CA ALA A 56 23.61 19.29 -1.04
C ALA A 56 24.67 18.31 -1.55
N GLU A 57 25.44 17.73 -0.62
CA GLU A 57 25.95 16.38 -0.86
C GLU A 57 24.72 15.50 -1.03
N LYS A 58 24.25 15.43 -2.27
CA LYS A 58 23.51 14.32 -2.83
C LYS A 58 24.25 13.09 -2.34
N SER A 59 23.72 12.43 -1.31
CA SER A 59 24.36 11.25 -0.77
C SER A 59 24.58 10.33 -1.96
N VAL A 60 25.85 10.05 -2.23
CA VAL A 60 26.25 9.03 -3.20
C VAL A 60 26.00 7.71 -2.50
N GLN A 61 24.73 7.44 -2.16
CA GLN A 61 24.36 6.10 -1.76
C GLN A 61 24.48 5.27 -3.05
N PRO A 62 25.25 4.17 -3.05
CA PRO A 62 25.34 3.34 -4.23
C PRO A 62 23.91 2.89 -4.59
N PRO A 63 23.56 2.88 -5.89
CA PRO A 63 22.21 2.52 -6.35
C PRO A 63 21.75 1.16 -5.77
N ASP A 64 22.71 0.27 -5.51
CA ASP A 64 22.51 -1.05 -4.92
C ASP A 64 22.01 -0.98 -3.46
N SER A 65 22.41 0.04 -2.68
CA SER A 65 21.94 0.21 -1.30
C SER A 65 20.46 0.57 -1.26
N THR A 66 20.04 1.51 -2.10
CA THR A 66 18.62 1.88 -2.21
C THR A 66 17.78 0.74 -2.78
N GLN A 67 18.33 -0.09 -3.67
CA GLN A 67 17.66 -1.28 -4.19
C GLN A 67 17.51 -2.36 -3.11
N LEU A 68 18.53 -2.59 -2.28
CA LEU A 68 18.47 -3.53 -1.17
C LEU A 68 17.41 -3.11 -0.14
N GLU A 69 17.38 -1.83 0.24
CA GLU A 69 16.38 -1.30 1.18
C GLU A 69 14.95 -1.52 0.68
N LYS A 70 14.69 -1.22 -0.61
CA LYS A 70 13.39 -1.49 -1.23
C LYS A 70 13.07 -2.99 -1.26
N SER A 71 14.06 -3.82 -1.54
CA SER A 71 13.89 -5.27 -1.56
C SER A 71 13.52 -5.80 -0.17
N LEU A 72 14.18 -5.32 0.89
CA LEU A 72 13.83 -5.68 2.26
C LEU A 72 12.42 -5.23 2.64
N ALA A 73 11.96 -4.05 2.18
CA ALA A 73 10.58 -3.61 2.42
C ALA A 73 9.55 -4.53 1.74
N VAL A 74 9.82 -4.99 0.52
CA VAL A 74 8.99 -5.99 -0.18
C VAL A 74 8.98 -7.32 0.60
N LEU A 75 10.15 -7.79 1.04
CA LEU A 75 10.28 -9.00 1.84
C LEU A 75 9.46 -8.92 3.14
N SER A 76 9.49 -7.78 3.84
CA SER A 76 8.65 -7.56 5.03
C SER A 76 7.16 -7.68 4.71
N LYS A 77 6.71 -7.17 3.56
CA LYS A 77 5.31 -7.29 3.13
C LYS A 77 4.93 -8.72 2.76
N LEU A 78 5.81 -9.47 2.11
CA LEU A 78 5.59 -10.89 1.83
C LEU A 78 5.44 -11.70 3.13
N LYS A 79 6.29 -11.44 4.13
CA LYS A 79 6.19 -12.08 5.46
C LYS A 79 4.89 -11.73 6.20
N GLU A 80 4.44 -10.49 6.10
CA GLU A 80 3.13 -10.08 6.65
C GLU A 80 1.97 -10.83 5.98
N LEU A 81 1.99 -10.97 4.65
CA LEU A 81 1.00 -11.75 3.91
C LEU A 81 1.03 -13.24 4.28
N GLU A 82 2.21 -13.83 4.49
CA GLU A 82 2.37 -15.21 4.93
C GLU A 82 1.77 -15.44 6.33
N PHE A 83 2.03 -14.53 7.26
CA PHE A 83 1.44 -14.57 8.60
C PHE A 83 -0.08 -14.53 8.55
N HIS A 84 -0.66 -13.62 7.77
CA HIS A 84 -2.10 -13.55 7.58
C HIS A 84 -2.66 -14.79 6.88
N SER A 85 -1.91 -15.38 5.95
CA SER A 85 -2.30 -16.62 5.28
C SER A 85 -2.53 -17.75 6.27
N ARG A 86 -1.62 -17.93 7.24
CA ARG A 86 -1.78 -18.97 8.27
C ARG A 86 -3.06 -18.76 9.08
N ALA A 87 -3.28 -17.53 9.55
CA ALA A 87 -4.49 -17.18 10.29
C ALA A 87 -5.77 -17.38 9.46
N ASN A 88 -5.71 -17.19 8.15
CA ASN A 88 -6.85 -17.44 7.27
C ASN A 88 -7.17 -18.93 7.13
N ILE A 89 -6.16 -19.81 7.08
CA ILE A 89 -6.37 -21.27 7.06
C ILE A 89 -7.14 -21.71 8.30
N GLU A 90 -6.71 -21.25 9.50
CA GLU A 90 -7.37 -21.57 10.77
C GLU A 90 -8.83 -21.09 10.77
N LYS A 91 -9.08 -19.83 10.36
CA LYS A 91 -10.43 -19.27 10.27
C LYS A 91 -11.31 -20.00 9.27
N LEU A 92 -10.77 -20.39 8.12
CA LEU A 92 -11.53 -21.13 7.11
C LEU A 92 -11.89 -22.54 7.61
N ALA A 93 -11.01 -23.19 8.38
CA ALA A 93 -11.32 -24.47 9.02
C ALA A 93 -12.45 -24.33 10.05
N GLU A 94 -12.39 -23.30 10.91
CA GLU A 94 -13.44 -23.00 11.88
C GLU A 94 -14.78 -22.74 11.19
N LEU A 95 -14.81 -21.86 10.18
CA LEU A 95 -16.01 -21.56 9.42
C LEU A 95 -16.56 -22.79 8.71
N SER A 96 -15.70 -23.65 8.16
CA SER A 96 -16.12 -24.91 7.53
C SER A 96 -16.87 -25.81 8.52
N LEU A 97 -16.33 -25.95 9.74
CA LEU A 97 -16.97 -26.75 10.80
C LEU A 97 -18.34 -26.18 11.18
N THR A 98 -18.43 -24.88 11.45
CA THR A 98 -19.69 -24.23 11.82
C THR A 98 -20.73 -24.33 10.71
N ILE A 99 -20.35 -24.11 9.45
CA ILE A 99 -21.27 -24.21 8.30
C ILE A 99 -21.82 -25.63 8.16
N GLU A 100 -20.96 -26.64 8.26
CA GLU A 100 -21.34 -28.02 7.98
C GLU A 100 -21.99 -28.74 9.15
N GLU A 101 -21.51 -28.51 10.36
CA GLU A 101 -21.89 -29.27 11.55
C GLU A 101 -22.91 -28.54 12.40
N GLU A 102 -22.79 -27.22 12.58
CA GLU A 102 -23.72 -26.45 13.41
C GLU A 102 -24.93 -25.98 12.59
N LEU A 103 -24.66 -25.32 11.45
CA LEU A 103 -25.71 -24.73 10.60
C LEU A 103 -26.31 -25.73 9.60
N LYS A 104 -25.68 -26.91 9.44
CA LYS A 104 -26.08 -27.97 8.50
C LYS A 104 -26.26 -27.49 7.05
N GLN A 105 -25.55 -26.44 6.63
CA GLN A 105 -25.69 -25.85 5.30
C GLN A 105 -24.80 -26.56 4.26
N LYS A 106 -25.18 -27.77 3.87
CA LYS A 106 -24.39 -28.61 2.95
C LYS A 106 -24.15 -28.00 1.57
N ALA A 107 -24.97 -27.05 1.13
CA ALA A 107 -24.77 -26.32 -0.13
C ALA A 107 -23.47 -25.49 -0.17
N PHE A 108 -22.88 -25.15 0.98
CA PHE A 108 -21.66 -24.35 1.06
C PHE A 108 -20.40 -25.16 1.39
N ALA A 109 -20.52 -26.47 1.63
CA ALA A 109 -19.38 -27.35 1.98
C ALA A 109 -18.31 -27.37 0.87
N GLU A 110 -18.73 -27.50 -0.39
CA GLU A 110 -17.79 -27.49 -1.52
C GLU A 110 -17.16 -26.10 -1.74
N PRO A 111 -17.92 -24.99 -1.80
CA PRO A 111 -17.33 -23.64 -1.89
C PRO A 111 -16.33 -23.31 -0.77
N ILE A 112 -16.65 -23.60 0.49
CA ILE A 112 -15.74 -23.30 1.62
C ILE A 112 -14.51 -24.20 1.58
N GLY A 113 -14.66 -25.47 1.21
CA GLY A 113 -13.55 -26.39 0.99
C GLY A 113 -12.61 -25.91 -0.12
N ALA A 114 -13.16 -25.41 -1.23
CA ALA A 114 -12.36 -24.83 -2.31
C ALA A 114 -11.57 -23.58 -1.87
N LEU A 115 -12.18 -22.70 -1.05
CA LEU A 115 -11.49 -21.56 -0.46
C LEU A 115 -10.37 -21.99 0.48
N TYR A 116 -10.62 -22.99 1.33
CA TYR A 116 -9.60 -23.57 2.21
C TYR A 116 -8.40 -24.11 1.41
N SER A 117 -8.67 -24.95 0.40
CA SER A 117 -7.60 -25.51 -0.45
C SER A 117 -6.83 -24.43 -1.22
N ALA A 118 -7.51 -23.38 -1.70
CA ALA A 118 -6.85 -22.26 -2.35
C ALA A 118 -5.94 -21.48 -1.39
N GLN A 119 -6.38 -21.28 -0.14
CA GLN A 119 -5.60 -20.60 0.89
C GLN A 119 -4.37 -21.43 1.30
N ASP A 120 -4.51 -22.75 1.44
CA ASP A 120 -3.41 -23.68 1.73
C ASP A 120 -2.36 -23.69 0.60
N ALA A 121 -2.82 -23.74 -0.65
CA ALA A 121 -1.96 -23.63 -1.82
C ALA A 121 -1.26 -22.26 -1.92
N PHE A 122 -1.95 -21.18 -1.55
CA PHE A 122 -1.35 -19.85 -1.46
C PHE A 122 -0.26 -19.80 -0.39
N GLN A 123 -0.52 -20.38 0.80
CA GLN A 123 0.46 -20.45 1.88
C GLN A 123 1.74 -21.13 1.41
N SER A 124 1.61 -22.32 0.81
CA SER A 124 2.78 -23.09 0.34
C SER A 124 3.61 -22.30 -0.66
N LYS A 125 2.95 -21.56 -1.57
CA LYS A 125 3.62 -20.74 -2.58
C LYS A 125 4.28 -19.51 -1.99
N ILE A 126 3.66 -18.83 -1.01
CA ILE A 126 4.22 -17.61 -0.44
C ILE A 126 5.43 -17.92 0.46
N VAL A 127 5.44 -19.05 1.16
CA VAL A 127 6.63 -19.51 1.90
C VAL A 127 7.81 -19.68 0.94
N LYS A 128 7.60 -20.43 -0.14
CA LYS A 128 8.66 -20.64 -1.13
C LYS A 128 9.13 -19.33 -1.77
N LEU A 129 8.20 -18.43 -2.10
CA LEU A 129 8.54 -17.12 -2.63
C LEU A 129 9.39 -16.30 -1.65
N ILE A 130 9.07 -16.34 -0.35
CA ILE A 130 9.85 -15.66 0.69
C ILE A 130 11.27 -16.22 0.74
N GLU A 131 11.44 -17.55 0.77
CA GLU A 131 12.74 -18.20 0.78
C GLU A 131 13.60 -17.78 -0.44
N ASP A 132 13.03 -17.87 -1.64
CA ASP A 132 13.71 -17.52 -2.88
C ASP A 132 14.07 -16.01 -2.90
N TYR A 133 13.22 -15.14 -2.34
CA TYR A 133 13.44 -13.70 -2.27
C TYR A 133 14.44 -13.28 -1.17
N GLU A 134 14.54 -14.03 -0.08
CA GLU A 134 15.59 -13.85 0.93
C GLU A 134 16.99 -14.16 0.37
N ALA A 135 17.09 -15.22 -0.45
CA ALA A 135 18.33 -15.54 -1.15
C ALA A 135 18.74 -14.40 -2.10
N GLU A 136 17.77 -13.79 -2.80
CA GLU A 136 17.99 -12.63 -3.66
C GLU A 136 18.45 -11.40 -2.86
N CYS A 137 17.82 -11.10 -1.73
CA CYS A 137 18.26 -10.01 -0.85
C CYS A 137 19.69 -10.23 -0.34
N THR A 138 20.07 -11.49 -0.06
CA THR A 138 21.43 -11.85 0.34
C THR A 138 22.44 -11.63 -0.79
N ARG A 139 22.06 -11.94 -2.04
CA ARG A 139 22.88 -11.68 -3.24
C ARG A 139 23.14 -10.19 -3.47
N LEU A 140 22.15 -9.35 -3.21
CA LEU A 140 22.25 -7.88 -3.35
C LEU A 140 23.11 -7.23 -2.25
N LYS A 141 23.42 -7.94 -1.17
CA LYS A 141 24.22 -7.40 -0.08
C LYS A 141 25.68 -7.25 -0.55
N PRO A 142 26.31 -6.06 -0.39
CA PRO A 142 27.71 -5.89 -0.74
C PRO A 142 28.59 -6.84 0.08
N ALA A 143 29.57 -7.47 -0.57
CA ALA A 143 30.62 -8.21 0.11
C ALA A 143 31.45 -7.20 0.92
N GLY A 144 31.33 -7.26 2.24
CA GLY A 144 32.16 -6.48 3.16
C GLY A 144 33.57 -7.03 3.26
#